data_AF-A0A2V9Y865-F1
#
_entry.id   AF-A0A2V9Y865-F1
#
_cell.length_a   1.000
_cell.length_b   1.000
_cell.length_c   1.000
_cell.angle_alpha   90.00
_cell.angle_beta   90.00
_cell.angle_gamma   90.00
#
_symmetry.space_group_name_H-M   'P 1'
#
loop_
_entity.id
_entity.type
_entity.pdbx_description
1 polymer ?
#
loop_
_entity_poly.entity_id
_entity_poly.type
_entity_poly.pdbx_seq_one_letter_code
_entity_poly.pdbx_strand_id
1 'polypeptide(L)'
;MSPKNLESSLDYSDPLELIPRALTKVYSLWVSRTFPLASTGARLSIHPSVDLKRAMARRIKLGNNIVIAKDAWLNVPGSLHGETGPAIVIDDNCAIGRRSQISAKNRFPPGV
;
A
#
# COMPACT_ATOMS: atom_id res chain seq x y z
N MET A 1 -3.42 55.38 -7.53
CA MET A 1 -3.65 55.10 -6.09
C MET A 1 -4.88 54.19 -6.02
N SER A 2 -4.83 52.88 -5.82
CA SER A 2 -3.82 51.92 -5.36
C SER A 2 -4.13 50.55 -6.00
N PRO A 3 -3.16 49.68 -6.32
CA PRO A 3 -3.42 48.36 -6.88
C PRO A 3 -4.06 47.44 -5.82
N LYS A 4 -5.09 46.68 -6.20
CA LYS A 4 -5.60 45.60 -5.36
C LYS A 4 -4.60 44.46 -5.42
N ASN A 5 -3.91 44.25 -4.30
CA ASN A 5 -3.00 43.15 -4.04
C ASN A 5 -3.59 41.84 -4.59
N LEU A 6 -2.89 41.27 -5.56
CA LEU A 6 -2.97 39.85 -5.87
C LEU A 6 -2.26 39.15 -4.72
N GLU A 7 -2.94 39.02 -3.58
CA GLU A 7 -2.49 38.13 -2.53
C GLU A 7 -2.55 36.72 -3.10
N SER A 8 -1.36 36.24 -3.44
CA SER A 8 -1.06 34.85 -3.71
C SER A 8 -1.62 34.02 -2.56
N SER A 9 -2.76 33.39 -2.79
CA SER A 9 -3.24 32.27 -1.98
C SER A 9 -2.33 31.07 -2.24
N LEU A 10 -1.07 31.19 -1.82
CA LEU A 10 -0.27 30.05 -1.42
C LEU A 10 -0.96 29.55 -0.15
N ASP A 11 -1.96 28.72 -0.38
CA ASP A 11 -2.59 27.86 0.60
C ASP A 11 -1.46 27.10 1.30
N TYR A 12 -1.01 27.68 2.42
CA TYR A 12 0.13 27.20 3.20
C TYR A 12 -0.38 25.97 3.95
N SER A 13 -0.54 24.87 3.23
CA SER A 13 -0.77 23.56 3.80
C SER A 13 0.26 23.38 4.90
N ASP A 14 -0.21 23.20 6.14
CA ASP A 14 0.65 23.08 7.32
C ASP A 14 1.79 22.08 6.99
N PRO A 15 3.07 22.49 7.11
CA PRO A 15 4.20 21.58 6.87
C PRO A 15 4.07 20.26 7.62
N LEU A 16 3.42 20.26 8.78
CA LEU A 16 3.13 19.06 9.59
C LEU A 16 2.13 18.12 8.90
N GLU A 17 1.22 18.61 8.07
CA GLU A 17 0.32 17.78 7.27
C GLU A 17 1.00 17.17 6.02
N LEU A 18 2.06 17.81 5.53
CA LEU A 18 2.83 17.34 4.38
C LEU A 18 3.80 16.21 4.75
N ILE A 19 4.36 16.23 5.96
CA ILE A 19 5.31 15.21 6.44
C ILE A 19 4.73 13.78 6.35
N PRO A 20 3.51 13.48 6.84
CA PRO A 20 2.91 12.16 6.70
C PRO A 20 2.73 11.71 5.24
N ARG A 21 2.40 12.65 4.34
CA ARG A 21 2.24 12.36 2.91
C ARG A 21 3.58 12.04 2.26
N ALA A 22 4.62 12.80 2.57
CA ALA A 22 5.98 12.56 2.11
C ALA A 22 6.51 11.20 2.61
N LEU A 23 6.34 10.90 3.91
CA LEU A 23 6.71 9.62 4.50
C LEU A 23 6.00 8.44 3.81
N THR A 24 4.70 8.59 3.53
CA THR A 24 3.93 7.59 2.79
C THR A 24 4.53 7.33 1.40
N LYS A 25 4.96 8.37 0.67
CA LYS A 25 5.58 8.21 -0.65
C LYS A 25 6.96 7.56 -0.59
N VAL A 26 7.81 7.97 0.35
CA VAL A 26 9.12 7.35 0.56
C VAL A 26 8.97 5.89 0.95
N TYR A 27 8.06 5.58 1.87
CA TYR A 27 7.77 4.21 2.28
C TYR A 27 7.22 3.37 1.12
N SER A 28 6.29 3.91 0.34
CA SER A 28 5.75 3.25 -0.85
C SER A 28 6.86 2.88 -1.82
N LEU A 29 7.79 3.81 -2.09
CA LEU A 29 8.94 3.58 -2.96
C LEU A 29 9.89 2.53 -2.40
N TRP A 30 10.15 2.57 -1.09
CA TRP A 30 10.97 1.57 -0.40
C TRP A 30 10.34 0.17 -0.49
N VAL A 31 9.02 0.05 -0.30
CA VAL A 31 8.29 -1.22 -0.47
C VAL A 31 8.41 -1.70 -1.91
N SER A 32 8.05 -0.87 -2.89
CA SER A 32 8.11 -1.23 -4.32
C SER A 32 9.49 -1.70 -4.77
N ARG A 33 10.57 -1.16 -4.20
CA ARG A 33 11.95 -1.48 -4.59
C ARG A 33 12.53 -2.66 -3.84
N THR A 34 12.20 -2.79 -2.56
CA THR A 34 12.88 -3.78 -1.71
C THR A 34 12.05 -5.04 -1.53
N PHE A 35 10.73 -4.97 -1.56
CA PHE A 35 9.88 -6.14 -1.34
C PHE A 35 9.82 -6.96 -2.63
N PRO A 36 10.02 -8.29 -2.55
CA PRO A 36 9.95 -9.15 -3.71
C PRO A 36 8.48 -9.40 -4.07
N LEU A 37 7.74 -8.37 -4.49
CA LEU A 37 6.34 -8.49 -4.88
C LEU A 37 6.20 -9.33 -6.15
N ALA A 38 5.08 -10.04 -6.30
CA ALA A 38 4.81 -10.84 -7.51
C ALA A 38 4.74 -9.94 -8.75
N SER A 39 4.17 -8.75 -8.57
CA SER A 39 4.13 -7.67 -9.56
C SER A 39 3.74 -6.37 -8.85
N THR A 40 4.27 -5.26 -9.34
CA THR A 40 4.12 -3.94 -8.74
C THR A 40 3.84 -2.91 -9.83
N GLY A 41 2.66 -2.29 -9.79
CA GLY A 41 2.29 -1.21 -10.70
C GLY A 41 2.83 0.16 -10.27
N ALA A 42 2.50 1.18 -11.06
CA ALA A 42 2.89 2.56 -10.82
C ALA A 42 1.96 3.25 -9.81
N ARG A 43 2.45 4.35 -9.20
CA ARG A 43 1.68 5.23 -8.31
C ARG A 43 1.06 4.51 -7.10
N LEU A 44 1.90 3.87 -6.29
CA LEU A 44 1.45 3.33 -5.01
C LEU A 44 1.41 4.41 -3.92
N SER A 45 0.49 4.22 -2.97
CA SER A 45 0.40 5.00 -1.73
C SER A 45 0.11 4.05 -0.58
N ILE A 46 1.18 3.53 0.02
CA ILE A 46 1.16 2.57 1.12
C ILE A 46 1.55 3.30 2.40
N HIS A 47 0.65 3.33 3.37
CA HIS A 47 0.92 3.97 4.65
C HIS A 47 2.04 3.20 5.40
N PRO A 48 2.97 3.89 6.10
CA PRO A 48 4.08 3.23 6.80
C PRO A 48 3.68 2.23 7.90
N SER A 49 2.45 2.33 8.42
CA SER A 49 1.92 1.40 9.44
C SER A 49 1.23 0.16 8.86
N VAL A 50 1.21 0.00 7.53
CA VAL A 50 0.67 -1.21 6.91
C VAL A 50 1.52 -2.42 7.33
N ASP A 51 0.86 -3.45 7.87
CA ASP A 51 1.53 -4.73 8.12
C ASP A 51 1.59 -5.50 6.80
N LEU A 52 2.76 -5.44 6.18
CA LEU A 52 3.13 -6.20 5.00
C LEU A 52 4.43 -6.93 5.31
N LYS A 53 4.38 -8.27 5.39
CA LYS A 53 5.57 -9.08 5.65
C LYS A 53 6.35 -9.32 4.36
N ARG A 54 7.61 -8.89 4.33
CA ARG A 54 8.55 -9.09 3.20
C ARG A 54 8.62 -10.55 2.72
N ALA A 55 8.61 -11.50 3.66
CA ALA A 55 8.65 -12.92 3.35
C ALA A 55 7.46 -13.37 2.47
N MET A 56 6.29 -12.76 2.67
CA MET A 56 5.04 -13.08 1.98
C MET A 56 4.78 -12.22 0.75
N ALA A 57 5.56 -11.15 0.55
CA ALA A 57 5.38 -10.19 -0.54
C ALA A 57 5.35 -10.84 -1.92
N ARG A 58 6.12 -11.93 -2.13
CA ARG A 58 6.15 -12.68 -3.40
C ARG A 58 4.82 -13.32 -3.81
N ARG A 59 3.86 -13.36 -2.89
CA ARG A 59 2.49 -13.84 -3.12
C ARG A 59 1.50 -12.70 -3.27
N ILE A 60 1.95 -11.46 -3.35
CA ILE A 60 1.11 -10.27 -3.43
C ILE A 60 1.41 -9.56 -4.74
N LYS A 61 0.36 -9.32 -5.52
CA LYS A 61 0.39 -8.51 -6.74
C LYS A 61 -0.37 -7.20 -6.47
N LEU A 62 0.28 -6.08 -6.78
CA LEU A 62 -0.30 -4.74 -6.70
C LEU A 62 -0.35 -4.14 -8.11
N GLY A 63 -1.53 -3.71 -8.55
CA GLY A 63 -1.75 -2.98 -9.79
C GLY A 63 -1.26 -1.53 -9.74
N ASN A 64 -1.76 -0.72 -10.65
CA ASN A 64 -1.51 0.71 -10.74
C ASN A 64 -2.47 1.51 -9.85
N ASN A 65 -2.02 2.66 -9.36
CA ASN A 65 -2.85 3.59 -8.59
C ASN A 65 -3.52 2.94 -7.37
N ILE A 66 -2.71 2.24 -6.56
CA ILE A 66 -3.19 1.55 -5.35
C ILE A 66 -2.99 2.43 -4.13
N VAL A 67 -4.02 2.49 -3.29
CA VAL A 67 -3.95 3.11 -1.96
C VAL A 67 -4.14 2.04 -0.89
N ILE A 68 -3.19 1.93 0.04
CA ILE A 68 -3.31 1.08 1.22
C ILE A 68 -3.22 1.98 2.45
N ALA A 69 -4.34 2.15 3.12
CA ALA A 69 -4.46 3.10 4.21
C ALA A 69 -3.89 2.57 5.53
N LYS A 70 -3.81 3.49 6.50
CA LYS A 70 -3.26 3.29 7.84
C LYS A 70 -3.79 2.01 8.52
N ASP A 71 -2.86 1.24 9.08
CA ASP A 71 -3.08 0.05 9.91
C ASP A 71 -3.78 -1.10 9.16
N ALA A 72 -3.74 -1.10 7.83
CA ALA A 72 -4.20 -2.25 7.05
C ALA A 72 -3.21 -3.43 7.17
N TRP A 73 -3.73 -4.64 7.07
CA TRP A 73 -2.94 -5.87 7.15
C TRP A 73 -3.12 -6.72 5.89
N LEU A 74 -2.00 -7.03 5.22
CA LEU A 74 -1.96 -7.99 4.11
C LEU A 74 -1.18 -9.22 4.54
N ASN A 75 -1.88 -10.35 4.64
CA ASN A 75 -1.32 -11.59 5.15
C ASN A 75 -1.54 -12.77 4.21
N VAL A 76 -0.50 -13.56 3.98
CA VAL A 76 -0.59 -14.84 3.26
C VAL A 76 -0.08 -15.90 4.22
N PRO A 77 -0.97 -16.57 4.98
CA PRO A 77 -0.54 -17.60 5.93
C PRO A 77 0.21 -18.78 5.26
N GLY A 78 1.06 -19.45 6.04
CA GLY A 78 1.66 -20.76 5.72
C GLY A 78 2.91 -20.76 4.82
N SER A 79 3.38 -21.96 4.46
CA SER A 79 4.62 -22.13 3.70
C SER A 79 4.44 -21.76 2.24
N LEU A 80 5.49 -21.19 1.65
CA LEU A 80 5.56 -20.76 0.26
C LEU A 80 6.07 -21.86 -0.67
N HIS A 81 6.20 -23.09 -0.16
CA HIS A 81 6.75 -24.21 -0.92
C HIS A 81 5.70 -24.80 -1.86
N GLY A 82 6.02 -24.82 -3.15
CA GLY A 82 5.18 -25.43 -4.20
C GLY A 82 4.00 -24.58 -4.67
N GLU A 83 3.64 -23.50 -3.97
CA GLU A 83 2.56 -22.61 -4.41
C GLU A 83 3.09 -21.60 -5.46
N THR A 84 2.62 -21.69 -6.70
CA THR A 84 2.95 -20.76 -7.78
C THR A 84 1.92 -19.64 -7.88
N GLY A 85 2.36 -18.42 -8.21
CA GLY A 85 1.48 -17.24 -8.42
C GLY A 85 1.18 -16.38 -7.19
N PRO A 86 0.43 -15.28 -7.35
CA PRO A 86 -0.03 -14.45 -6.24
C PRO A 86 -1.24 -15.06 -5.52
N ALA A 87 -1.26 -15.00 -4.18
CA ALA A 87 -2.42 -15.32 -3.34
C ALA A 87 -3.33 -14.11 -3.12
N ILE A 88 -2.76 -12.91 -3.06
CA ILE A 88 -3.50 -11.64 -3.00
C ILE A 88 -3.21 -10.88 -4.29
N VAL A 89 -4.27 -10.53 -5.01
CA VAL A 89 -4.22 -9.67 -6.19
C VAL A 89 -5.09 -8.45 -5.92
N ILE A 90 -4.48 -7.28 -5.91
CA ILE A 90 -5.17 -6.00 -5.82
C ILE A 90 -4.97 -5.29 -7.16
N ASP A 91 -6.05 -5.18 -7.93
CA ASP A 91 -6.00 -4.66 -9.29
C ASP A 91 -6.03 -3.12 -9.34
N ASP A 92 -5.86 -2.57 -10.53
CA ASP A 92 -5.73 -1.14 -10.77
C ASP A 92 -6.85 -0.30 -10.12
N ASN A 93 -6.49 0.89 -9.63
CA ASN A 93 -7.40 1.88 -9.03
C ASN A 93 -8.14 1.40 -7.77
N CYS A 94 -7.60 0.39 -7.08
CA CYS A 94 -8.18 -0.09 -5.83
C CYS A 94 -7.66 0.68 -4.60
N ALA A 95 -8.52 0.78 -3.59
CA ALA A 95 -8.19 1.33 -2.29
C ALA A 95 -8.55 0.35 -1.16
N ILE A 96 -7.59 0.12 -0.26
CA ILE A 96 -7.79 -0.64 0.97
C ILE A 96 -7.92 0.36 2.11
N GLY A 97 -9.07 0.28 2.78
CA GLY A 97 -9.44 1.17 3.88
C GLY A 97 -8.56 1.00 5.13
N ARG A 98 -8.70 1.96 6.04
CA ARG A 98 -7.96 1.92 7.32
C ARG A 98 -8.39 0.72 8.14
N ARG A 99 -7.43 0.02 8.76
CA ARG A 99 -7.68 -1.16 9.61
C ARG A 99 -8.34 -2.34 8.90
N SER A 100 -8.35 -2.35 7.56
CA SER A 100 -8.81 -3.51 6.78
C SER A 100 -7.79 -4.64 6.87
N GLN A 101 -8.27 -5.88 6.92
CA GLN A 101 -7.44 -7.06 6.93
C GLN A 101 -7.79 -7.94 5.73
N ILE A 102 -6.80 -8.24 4.89
CA ILE A 102 -6.94 -9.17 3.78
C ILE A 102 -5.98 -10.33 4.04
N SER A 103 -6.56 -11.49 4.30
CA SER A 103 -5.82 -12.74 4.46
C SER A 103 -6.20 -13.71 3.34
N ALA A 104 -5.21 -14.26 2.65
CA ALA A 104 -5.43 -15.23 1.59
C ALA A 104 -4.63 -16.51 1.86
N LYS A 105 -5.31 -17.49 2.45
CA LYS A 105 -4.95 -18.92 2.42
C LYS A 105 -6.15 -19.72 2.91
N ASN A 106 -6.94 -20.27 2.00
CA ASN A 106 -8.11 -21.07 2.35
C ASN A 106 -7.79 -22.54 2.04
N ARG A 107 -7.17 -23.25 2.99
CA ARG A 107 -7.08 -24.71 2.95
C ARG A 107 -7.69 -25.26 4.22
N PHE A 108 -8.95 -25.67 4.12
CA PHE A 108 -9.55 -26.55 5.12
C PHE A 108 -9.10 -27.97 4.78
N PRO A 109 -8.40 -28.69 5.67
CA PRO A 109 -8.24 -30.12 5.48
C PRO A 109 -9.63 -30.77 5.39
N PRO A 110 -9.84 -31.80 4.56
CA PRO A 110 -11.06 -32.58 4.63
C PRO A 110 -11.24 -33.09 6.06
N GLY A 111 -12.48 -33.04 6.55
CA GLY A 111 -12.82 -33.42 7.92
C GLY A 111 -12.17 -34.74 8.33
N VAL A 112 -11.50 -34.71 9.48
CA VAL A 112 -11.06 -35.91 10.19
C VAL A 112 -12.28 -36.60 10.79
#